data_AF-A0A2D2M699-F1
#
_entry.id   AF-A0A2D2M699-F1
#
_cell.length_a   1.000
_cell.length_b   1.000
_cell.length_c   1.000
_cell.angle_alpha   90.00
_cell.angle_beta   90.00
_cell.angle_gamma   90.00
#
_symmetry.space_group_name_H-M   'P 1'
#
loop_
_entity.id
_entity.type
_entity.pdbx_description
1 polymer ?
#
loop_
_entity_poly.entity_id
_entity_poly.type
_entity_poly.pdbx_seq_one_letter_code
_entity_poly.pdbx_strand_id
1 'polypeptide(L)'
;MLDANIHETLSTLTASQLAKLLVMRKGLEFGYTYTLTDDDGQDIDIDLAFLAAAPGDLLEALFDENEHDDAINEVRYEAEDVHGIPYWCHYSWNRNYEIDVKAFILPYGRALAFCEMSGGGKHGEPNAYPWVDEAKFIKVAGVEERVIKTYKFEEIPESAEVEQ
;
A
#
# COMPACT_ATOMS: atom_id res chain seq x y z
N MET A 1 -7.34 0.62 -9.19
CA MET A 1 -7.14 1.98 -9.73
C MET A 1 -7.85 2.94 -8.78
N LEU A 2 -7.15 3.92 -8.22
CA LEU A 2 -7.74 4.93 -7.33
C LEU A 2 -8.81 5.73 -8.09
N ASP A 3 -10.01 5.85 -7.52
CA ASP A 3 -11.13 6.59 -8.13
C ASP A 3 -10.79 8.06 -8.35
N ALA A 4 -11.41 8.66 -9.38
CA ALA A 4 -11.21 10.06 -9.73
C ALA A 4 -11.50 11.05 -8.57
N ASN A 5 -12.41 10.67 -7.65
CA ASN A 5 -12.77 11.49 -6.48
C ASN A 5 -11.67 11.55 -5.42
N ILE A 6 -10.75 10.58 -5.38
CA ILE A 6 -9.60 10.61 -4.46
C ILE A 6 -8.60 11.69 -4.90
N HIS A 7 -8.59 12.09 -6.17
CA HIS A 7 -7.61 13.04 -6.70
C HIS A 7 -7.67 14.45 -6.09
N GLU A 8 -8.85 14.93 -5.71
CA GLU A 8 -8.99 16.26 -5.10
C GLU A 8 -8.61 16.24 -3.61
N THR A 9 -9.02 15.21 -2.88
CA THR A 9 -8.69 15.03 -1.45
C THR A 9 -7.24 14.61 -1.20
N LEU A 10 -6.57 13.96 -2.16
CA LEU A 10 -5.13 13.64 -2.11
C LEU A 10 -4.20 14.85 -1.89
N SER A 11 -4.67 16.04 -2.23
CA SER A 11 -3.91 17.29 -2.07
C SER A 11 -3.96 17.86 -0.64
N THR A 12 -4.98 17.48 0.15
CA THR A 12 -5.24 18.05 1.48
C THR A 12 -4.94 17.08 2.61
N LEU A 13 -4.98 15.77 2.36
CA LEU A 13 -4.69 14.75 3.37
C LEU A 13 -3.19 14.64 3.68
N THR A 14 -2.88 14.40 4.96
CA THR A 14 -1.55 13.93 5.36
C THR A 14 -1.33 12.49 4.86
N ALA A 15 -0.08 12.03 4.92
CA ALA A 15 0.25 10.67 4.50
C ALA A 15 -0.44 9.61 5.37
N SER A 16 -0.47 9.81 6.69
CA SER A 16 -1.19 8.93 7.60
C SER A 16 -2.70 8.92 7.32
N GLN A 17 -3.31 10.08 7.12
CA GLN A 17 -4.73 10.16 6.78
C GLN A 17 -5.06 9.45 5.47
N LEU A 18 -4.18 9.55 4.46
CA LEU A 18 -4.34 8.79 3.23
C LEU A 18 -4.16 7.28 3.46
N ALA A 19 -3.21 6.85 4.29
CA ALA A 19 -3.04 5.44 4.64
C ALA A 19 -4.33 4.90 5.30
N LYS A 20 -4.89 5.64 6.26
CA LYS A 20 -6.17 5.32 6.92
C LYS A 20 -7.31 5.20 5.92
N LEU A 21 -7.43 6.15 4.99
CA LEU A 21 -8.41 6.10 3.90
C LEU A 21 -8.27 4.83 3.05
N LEU A 22 -7.04 4.46 2.65
CA LEU A 22 -6.80 3.25 1.85
C LEU A 22 -7.22 1.99 2.60
N VAL A 23 -6.89 1.90 3.89
CA VAL A 23 -7.28 0.76 4.74
C VAL A 23 -8.80 0.67 4.89
N MET A 24 -9.48 1.77 5.22
CA MET A 24 -10.94 1.74 5.38
C MET A 24 -11.65 1.36 4.07
N ARG A 25 -11.16 1.84 2.92
CA ARG A 25 -11.69 1.41 1.61
C ARG A 25 -11.49 -0.08 1.39
N LYS A 26 -10.32 -0.62 1.73
CA LYS A 26 -10.06 -2.06 1.65
C LYS A 26 -10.98 -2.85 2.58
N GLY A 27 -11.26 -2.32 3.77
CA GLY A 27 -12.20 -2.93 4.68
C GLY A 27 -13.61 -3.02 4.13
N LEU A 28 -14.09 -1.96 3.45
CA LEU A 28 -15.37 -2.01 2.73
C LEU A 28 -15.36 -3.05 1.60
N GLU A 29 -14.24 -3.21 0.88
CA GLU A 29 -14.07 -4.26 -0.15
C GLU A 29 -14.16 -5.68 0.45
N PHE A 30 -13.69 -5.86 1.69
CA PHE A 30 -13.83 -7.10 2.45
C PHE A 30 -15.23 -7.30 3.07
N GLY A 31 -16.10 -6.29 3.00
CA GLY A 31 -17.45 -6.34 3.55
C GLY A 31 -17.55 -5.95 5.03
N TYR A 32 -16.51 -5.31 5.60
CA TYR A 32 -16.65 -4.67 6.90
C TYR A 32 -17.62 -3.49 6.81
N THR A 33 -18.30 -3.21 7.92
CA THR A 33 -19.24 -2.10 8.03
C THR A 33 -18.66 -1.07 8.97
N TYR A 34 -18.66 0.17 8.54
CA TYR A 34 -18.22 1.32 9.32
C TYR A 34 -19.43 2.20 9.60
N THR A 35 -19.59 2.65 10.83
CA THR A 35 -20.69 3.54 11.23
C THR A 35 -20.15 4.75 11.97
N LEU A 36 -20.76 5.91 11.77
CA LEU A 36 -20.54 7.12 12.55
C LEU A 36 -21.82 7.48 13.27
N THR A 37 -21.77 7.64 14.59
CA THR A 37 -22.90 8.22 15.34
C THR A 37 -22.81 9.75 15.27
N ASP A 38 -23.85 10.40 14.74
CA ASP A 38 -23.92 11.86 14.69
C ASP A 38 -24.29 12.50 16.04
N ASP A 39 -24.27 13.84 16.09
CA ASP A 39 -24.60 14.61 17.30
C ASP A 39 -26.04 14.38 17.80
N ASP A 40 -26.94 13.90 16.94
CA ASP A 40 -28.32 13.55 17.26
C ASP A 40 -28.47 12.08 17.69
N GLY A 41 -27.37 11.33 17.75
CA GLY A 41 -27.33 9.92 18.16
C GLY A 41 -27.81 8.96 17.08
N GLN A 42 -27.82 9.36 15.81
CA GLN A 42 -28.14 8.48 14.68
C GLN A 42 -26.86 7.88 14.10
N ASP A 43 -26.90 6.57 13.85
CA ASP A 43 -25.81 5.88 13.17
C ASP A 43 -25.94 6.07 11.66
N ILE A 44 -24.86 6.55 11.05
CA ILE A 44 -24.70 6.74 9.61
C ILE A 44 -23.77 5.67 9.08
N ASP A 45 -24.25 4.89 8.11
CA ASP A 45 -23.41 3.93 7.38
C ASP A 45 -22.39 4.67 6.50
N ILE A 46 -21.13 4.30 6.64
CA ILE A 46 -20.03 4.89 5.88
C ILE A 46 -19.78 4.04 4.63
N ASP A 47 -19.95 4.66 3.47
CA ASP A 47 -19.66 4.05 2.17
C ASP A 47 -18.40 4.66 1.52
N LEU A 48 -18.06 4.17 0.31
CA LEU A 48 -16.90 4.66 -0.44
C LEU A 48 -17.01 6.15 -0.82
N ALA A 49 -18.23 6.66 -1.02
CA ALA A 49 -18.45 8.06 -1.37
C ALA A 49 -18.26 8.96 -0.15
N PHE A 50 -18.74 8.53 1.02
CA PHE A 50 -18.49 9.18 2.30
C PHE A 50 -16.98 9.26 2.58
N LEU A 51 -16.27 8.13 2.52
CA LEU A 51 -14.83 8.08 2.74
C LEU A 51 -14.05 9.00 1.79
N ALA A 52 -14.47 9.09 0.53
CA ALA A 52 -13.81 9.95 -0.46
C ALA A 52 -13.97 11.45 -0.16
N ALA A 53 -15.03 11.84 0.54
CA ALA A 53 -15.34 13.23 0.90
C ALA A 53 -14.97 13.58 2.35
N ALA A 54 -14.64 12.59 3.18
CA ALA A 54 -14.35 12.79 4.60
C ALA A 54 -13.10 13.67 4.80
N PRO A 55 -13.16 14.66 5.71
CA PRO A 55 -11.98 15.43 6.10
C PRO A 55 -10.99 14.56 6.87
N GLY A 56 -9.71 14.96 6.87
CA GLY A 56 -8.63 14.20 7.50
C GLY A 56 -8.87 13.85 8.97
N ASP A 57 -9.31 14.82 9.77
CA ASP A 57 -9.57 14.61 11.20
C ASP A 57 -10.71 13.59 11.45
N LEU A 58 -11.70 13.54 10.56
CA LEU A 58 -12.77 12.55 10.64
C LEU A 58 -12.26 11.16 10.25
N LEU A 59 -11.39 11.06 9.25
CA LEU A 59 -10.75 9.78 8.88
C LEU A 59 -9.90 9.23 10.03
N GLU A 60 -9.23 10.09 10.80
CA GLU A 60 -8.49 9.68 11.99
C GLU A 60 -9.41 9.08 13.04
N ALA A 61 -10.47 9.81 13.43
CA ALA A 61 -11.43 9.32 14.42
C ALA A 61 -12.10 8.00 14.00
N LEU A 62 -12.55 7.91 12.73
CA LEU A 62 -13.20 6.72 12.21
C LEU A 62 -12.28 5.50 12.19
N PHE A 63 -11.01 5.71 11.82
CA PHE A 63 -10.02 4.65 11.78
C PHE A 63 -9.71 4.12 13.18
N ASP A 64 -9.43 5.01 14.13
CA ASP A 64 -9.07 4.64 15.51
C ASP A 64 -10.18 3.84 16.21
N GLU A 65 -11.45 4.06 15.84
CA GLU A 65 -12.60 3.36 16.39
C GLU A 65 -12.92 2.02 15.69
N ASN A 66 -12.48 1.84 14.44
CA ASN A 66 -12.93 0.74 13.58
C ASN A 66 -11.80 0.03 12.82
N GLU A 67 -10.56 0.06 13.31
CA GLU A 67 -9.46 -0.58 12.59
C GLU A 67 -9.64 -2.10 12.44
N HIS A 68 -9.20 -2.63 11.29
CA HIS A 68 -9.29 -4.06 10.98
C HIS A 68 -7.95 -4.56 10.46
N ASP A 69 -7.32 -5.46 11.22
CA ASP A 69 -6.01 -6.04 10.92
C ASP A 69 -5.93 -6.62 9.51
N ASP A 70 -6.98 -7.31 9.05
CA ASP A 70 -7.00 -7.92 7.72
C ASP A 70 -6.91 -6.85 6.61
N ALA A 71 -7.65 -5.74 6.75
CA ALA A 71 -7.59 -4.64 5.79
C ALA A 71 -6.26 -3.91 5.84
N ILE A 72 -5.70 -3.69 7.03
CA ILE A 72 -4.36 -3.10 7.23
C ILE A 72 -3.31 -3.94 6.51
N ASN A 73 -3.34 -5.26 6.71
CA ASN A 73 -2.37 -6.18 6.13
C ASN A 73 -2.53 -6.28 4.61
N GLU A 74 -3.75 -6.34 4.10
CA GLU A 74 -3.98 -6.44 2.66
C GLU A 74 -3.46 -5.20 1.95
N VAL A 75 -3.77 -4.00 2.45
CA VAL A 75 -3.20 -2.76 1.92
C VAL A 75 -1.68 -2.87 1.95
N ARG A 76 -1.07 -3.18 3.10
CA ARG A 76 0.39 -3.32 3.24
C ARG A 76 1.01 -4.22 2.15
N TYR A 77 0.39 -5.35 1.82
CA TYR A 77 0.92 -6.29 0.83
C TYR A 77 0.74 -5.86 -0.63
N GLU A 78 -0.22 -4.98 -0.94
CA GLU A 78 -0.43 -4.43 -2.28
C GLU A 78 0.59 -3.35 -2.68
N ALA A 79 1.45 -2.91 -1.75
CA ALA A 79 2.44 -1.87 -2.01
C ALA A 79 3.68 -2.40 -2.76
N GLU A 80 4.26 -1.53 -3.59
CA GLU A 80 5.44 -1.83 -4.41
C GLU A 80 6.73 -1.66 -3.60
N ASP A 81 7.74 -2.49 -3.89
CA ASP A 81 9.07 -2.36 -3.29
C ASP A 81 9.76 -1.06 -3.76
N VAL A 82 10.26 -0.28 -2.81
CA VAL A 82 10.99 0.96 -3.07
C VAL A 82 12.49 0.71 -2.97
N HIS A 83 13.16 0.82 -4.11
CA HIS A 83 14.62 0.79 -4.16
C HIS A 83 15.22 2.20 -4.07
N GLY A 84 16.40 2.30 -3.43
CA GLY A 84 17.18 3.55 -3.42
C GLY A 84 16.85 4.55 -2.31
N ILE A 85 15.99 4.21 -1.34
CA ILE A 85 15.75 5.00 -0.12
C ILE A 85 16.19 4.22 1.14
N PRO A 86 17.51 4.07 1.39
CA PRO A 86 18.02 3.16 2.42
C PRO A 86 17.95 3.67 3.87
N TYR A 87 17.56 4.92 4.12
CA TYR A 87 17.73 5.56 5.43
C TYR A 87 16.46 6.11 6.06
N TRP A 88 15.29 5.65 5.63
CA TRP A 88 14.06 6.20 6.17
C TRP A 88 13.56 5.45 7.42
N CYS A 89 13.79 4.15 7.47
CA CYS A 89 13.37 3.32 8.59
C CYS A 89 14.46 3.28 9.65
N HIS A 90 14.31 4.08 10.71
CA HIS A 90 15.33 4.22 11.77
C HIS A 90 15.11 3.27 12.97
N TYR A 91 14.25 2.27 12.84
CA TYR A 91 13.95 1.37 13.93
C TYR A 91 15.04 0.32 14.11
N SER A 92 15.82 0.47 15.18
CA SER A 92 16.71 -0.58 15.65
C SER A 92 15.97 -1.45 16.66
N TRP A 93 15.55 -2.64 16.25
CA TRP A 93 14.97 -3.62 17.17
C TRP A 93 16.05 -4.61 17.64
N ASN A 94 15.86 -5.18 18.84
CA ASN A 94 16.76 -6.19 19.40
C ASN A 94 16.73 -7.55 18.66
N ARG A 95 15.94 -7.66 17.59
CA ARG A 95 15.75 -8.89 16.82
C ARG A 95 16.12 -8.66 15.37
N ASN A 96 16.51 -9.74 14.69
CA ASN A 96 16.87 -9.75 13.28
C ASN A 96 15.61 -9.59 12.41
N TYR A 97 15.05 -8.38 12.38
CA TYR A 97 14.06 -7.99 11.37
C TYR A 97 14.81 -7.44 10.16
N GLU A 98 14.35 -7.83 8.98
CA GLU A 98 14.65 -7.15 7.74
C GLU A 98 13.68 -5.97 7.62
N ILE A 99 14.19 -4.85 7.12
CA ILE A 99 13.43 -3.61 7.02
C ILE A 99 13.53 -3.14 5.59
N ASP A 100 12.39 -3.17 4.90
CA ASP A 100 12.23 -2.70 3.53
C ASP A 100 11.36 -1.45 3.51
N VAL A 101 11.43 -0.70 2.40
CA VAL A 101 10.53 0.43 2.16
C VAL A 101 9.58 0.01 1.05
N LYS A 102 8.28 0.17 1.30
CA LYS A 102 7.23 -0.06 0.32
C LYS A 102 6.45 1.21 0.02
N ALA A 103 5.80 1.27 -1.13
CA ALA A 103 4.98 2.41 -1.51
C ALA A 103 3.78 2.10 -2.41
N PHE A 104 2.70 2.83 -2.20
CA PHE A 104 1.61 2.96 -3.18
C PHE A 104 1.91 4.09 -4.13
N ILE A 105 1.95 3.78 -5.42
CA ILE A 105 2.09 4.80 -6.45
C ILE A 105 0.79 5.60 -6.53
N LEU A 106 0.90 6.89 -6.23
CA LEU A 106 -0.18 7.84 -6.34
C LEU A 106 -0.12 8.56 -7.70
N PRO A 107 -1.23 9.17 -8.13
CA PRO A 107 -1.27 10.06 -9.28
C PRO A 107 -0.22 11.19 -9.18
N TYR A 108 0.13 11.76 -10.33
CA TYR A 108 1.05 12.90 -10.45
C TYR A 108 2.48 12.65 -9.93
N GLY A 109 2.91 11.39 -9.88
CA GLY A 109 4.29 11.02 -9.51
C GLY A 109 4.58 11.19 -8.01
N ARG A 110 3.55 11.19 -7.17
CA ARG A 110 3.68 11.01 -5.72
C ARG A 110 3.58 9.52 -5.38
N ALA A 111 4.11 9.12 -4.25
CA ALA A 111 3.83 7.81 -3.69
C ALA A 111 3.67 7.92 -2.17
N LEU A 112 2.78 7.11 -1.61
CA LEU A 112 2.63 6.94 -0.17
C LEU A 112 3.52 5.79 0.25
N ALA A 113 4.55 6.07 1.03
CA ALA A 113 5.55 5.09 1.38
C ALA A 113 5.67 4.88 2.88
N PHE A 114 6.03 3.67 3.27
CA PHE A 114 6.09 3.21 4.65
C PHE A 114 7.14 2.10 4.79
N CYS A 115 7.55 1.84 6.03
CA CYS A 115 8.48 0.75 6.32
C CYS A 115 7.70 -0.57 6.45
N GLU A 116 8.14 -1.59 5.73
CA GLU A 116 7.70 -2.95 5.95
C GLU A 116 8.77 -3.69 6.76
N MET A 117 8.34 -4.37 7.83
CA MET A 117 9.22 -5.22 8.61
C MET A 117 8.90 -6.67 8.30
N SER A 118 9.93 -7.45 8.02
CA SER A 118 9.82 -8.89 7.79
C SER A 118 10.83 -9.65 8.66
N GLY A 119 10.58 -10.94 8.90
CA GLY A 119 11.45 -11.77 9.75
C GLY A 119 11.08 -11.77 11.25
N GLY A 120 12.09 -11.88 12.13
CA GLY A 120 11.88 -12.04 13.58
C GLY A 120 11.61 -13.47 14.09
N GLY A 121 11.57 -14.46 13.19
CA GLY A 121 11.40 -15.88 13.52
C GLY A 121 10.02 -16.24 14.08
N LYS A 122 9.90 -17.40 14.76
CA LYS A 122 8.64 -17.91 15.35
C LYS A 122 7.93 -16.93 16.30
N HIS A 123 8.66 -15.94 16.82
CA HIS A 123 8.15 -14.95 17.75
C HIS A 123 8.15 -13.54 17.17
N GLY A 124 8.33 -13.39 15.86
CA GLY A 124 8.28 -12.09 15.19
C GLY A 124 6.91 -11.44 15.38
N GLU A 125 6.91 -10.16 15.72
CA GLU A 125 5.75 -9.27 15.72
C GLU A 125 5.97 -8.19 14.65
N PRO A 126 6.16 -8.55 13.37
CA PRO A 126 6.36 -7.57 12.30
C PRO A 126 5.18 -6.59 12.18
N ASN A 127 4.00 -6.96 12.71
CA ASN A 127 2.81 -6.10 12.77
C ASN A 127 2.86 -5.05 13.89
N ALA A 128 3.85 -5.07 14.79
CA ALA A 128 3.97 -4.08 15.87
C ALA A 128 4.37 -2.68 15.36
N TYR A 129 4.79 -2.57 14.10
CA TYR A 129 5.15 -1.29 13.51
C TYR A 129 3.88 -0.56 13.00
N PRO A 130 3.56 0.63 13.52
CA PRO A 130 2.37 1.39 13.13
C PRO A 130 2.58 2.11 11.78
N TRP A 131 2.73 1.32 10.71
CA TRP A 131 3.07 1.84 9.38
C TRP A 131 2.07 2.88 8.87
N VAL A 132 0.79 2.74 9.25
CA VAL A 132 -0.29 3.66 8.89
C VAL A 132 -0.02 5.06 9.42
N ASP A 133 0.43 5.19 10.67
CA ASP A 133 0.70 6.49 11.29
C ASP A 133 2.03 7.09 10.81
N GLU A 134 2.98 6.24 10.43
CA GLU A 134 4.32 6.67 10.05
C GLU A 134 4.54 6.85 8.55
N ALA A 135 3.52 6.58 7.74
CA ALA A 135 3.59 6.75 6.30
C ALA A 135 3.99 8.19 5.93
N LYS A 136 4.75 8.36 4.86
CA LYS A 136 5.06 9.69 4.29
C LYS A 136 4.93 9.70 2.78
N PHE A 137 4.81 10.90 2.24
CA PHE A 137 4.86 11.09 0.80
C PHE A 137 6.31 11.11 0.30
N ILE A 138 6.56 10.33 -0.74
CA ILE A 138 7.77 10.41 -1.55
C ILE A 138 7.41 10.78 -2.99
N LYS A 139 8.43 11.15 -3.76
CA LYS A 139 8.31 11.43 -5.19
C LYS A 139 8.81 10.23 -5.99
N VAL A 140 8.04 9.82 -6.99
CA VAL A 140 8.50 8.89 -8.03
C VAL A 140 9.41 9.67 -8.96
N ALA A 141 10.72 9.38 -8.90
CA ALA A 141 11.73 10.13 -9.65
C ALA A 141 11.86 9.69 -11.13
N GLY A 142 11.39 8.49 -11.46
CA GLY A 142 11.42 7.90 -12.80
C GLY A 142 10.95 6.45 -12.75
N VAL A 143 10.70 5.86 -13.93
CA VAL A 143 10.37 4.44 -14.08
C VAL A 143 11.49 3.80 -14.89
N GLU A 144 12.13 2.77 -14.33
CA GLU A 144 13.08 1.92 -15.05
C GLU A 144 12.36 0.65 -15.52
N GLU A 145 12.14 0.51 -16.82
CA GLU A 145 11.62 -0.72 -17.40
C GLU A 145 12.76 -1.64 -17.83
N ARG A 146 12.72 -2.91 -17.40
CA ARG A 146 13.67 -3.94 -17.85
C ARG A 146 12.95 -4.99 -18.70
N VAL A 147 13.36 -5.13 -19.96
CA VAL A 147 12.87 -6.18 -20.86
C VAL A 147 13.75 -7.43 -20.72
N ILE A 148 13.20 -8.51 -20.17
CA ILE A 148 13.88 -9.81 -20.08
C ILE A 148 13.45 -10.65 -21.28
N LYS A 149 14.40 -11.00 -22.16
CA LYS A 149 14.17 -11.94 -23.27
C LYS A 149 14.73 -13.32 -22.92
N THR A 150 13.86 -14.31 -22.90
CA THR A 150 14.25 -15.72 -22.76
C THR A 150 14.13 -16.41 -24.11
N TYR A 151 15.25 -16.81 -24.70
CA TYR A 151 15.27 -17.58 -25.94
C TYR A 151 15.22 -19.07 -25.62
N LYS A 152 14.36 -19.79 -26.34
CA LYS A 152 14.39 -21.24 -26.41
C LYS A 152 14.95 -21.61 -27.77
N PHE A 153 15.93 -22.50 -27.78
CA PHE A 153 16.56 -22.98 -28.99
C PHE A 153 16.14 -24.43 -29.21
N GLU A 154 15.89 -24.77 -30.45
CA GLU A 154 15.64 -26.14 -30.90
C GLU A 154 16.66 -26.48 -31.97
N GLU A 155 17.06 -27.75 -32.02
CA GLU A 155 17.97 -28.26 -33.04
C GLU A 155 17.24 -28.33 -34.38
N ILE A 156 17.83 -27.72 -35.41
CA ILE A 156 17.34 -27.88 -36.78
C ILE A 156 18.02 -29.12 -37.34
N PRO A 157 17.26 -30.17 -37.72
CA PRO A 157 17.84 -31.36 -38.32
C PRO A 157 18.58 -30.97 -39.60
N GLU A 158 19.81 -31.46 -39.73
CA GLU A 158 20.63 -31.26 -40.93
C GLU A 158 19.84 -31.79 -42.13
N SER A 159 19.55 -30.91 -43.10
CA SER A 159 18.88 -31.30 -44.33
C SER A 159 19.74 -32.35 -45.04
N ALA A 160 19.16 -33.52 -45.33
CA ALA A 160 19.82 -34.54 -46.14
C ALA A 160 20.41 -33.87 -47.39
N GLU A 161 21.70 -34.11 -47.62
CA GLU A 161 22.47 -33.52 -48.71
C GLU A 161 21.68 -33.57 -50.02
N VAL A 162 21.74 -32.45 -50.76
CA VAL A 162 21.20 -32.36 -52.11
C VAL A 162 21.95 -33.38 -52.96
N GLU A 163 21.33 -34.54 -53.24
CA GLU A 163 21.81 -35.46 -54.26
C GLU A 163 21.78 -34.72 -55.62
N GLN A 164 22.98 -34.58 -56.23
CA GLN A 164 23.17 -34.04 -57.58
C GLN A 164 22.65 -35.00 -58.65
#